data_AF-A0A5E4MQJ0-F1
#
_entry.id   AF-A0A5E4MQJ0-F1
#
_cell.length_a   1.000
_cell.length_b   1.000
_cell.length_c   1.000
_cell.angle_alpha   90.00
_cell.angle_beta   90.00
_cell.angle_gamma   90.00
#
_symmetry.space_group_name_H-M   'P 1'
#
loop_
_entity.id
_entity.type
_entity.pdbx_description
1 polymer ?
#
loop_
_entity_poly.entity_id
_entity_poly.type
_entity_poly.pdbx_seq_one_letter_code
_entity_poly.pdbx_strand_id
1 'polypeptide(L)'
;MFMYVIVTISYFLVTGGIIYDVIIEPPSVGSTTDEKGHSKPVAFMPYRVNGQYIMEGLASSFLFNIGGLGFVILDLTNTKSTPKLNHTLLTGVGFACIIISYFTCWTFMKMKLPGYLKTGY
;
A
#
# COMPACT_ATOMS: atom_id res chain seq x y z
N MET A 1 19.11 -9.23 -11.65
CA MET A 1 18.77 -8.73 -10.29
C MET A 1 18.92 -7.22 -10.13
N PHE A 2 19.99 -6.59 -10.62
CA PHE A 2 20.13 -5.13 -10.57
C PHE A 2 18.97 -4.37 -11.26
N MET A 3 18.64 -4.74 -12.51
CA MET A 3 17.49 -4.15 -13.22
C MET A 3 16.15 -4.39 -12.52
N TYR A 4 15.98 -5.55 -11.89
CA TYR A 4 14.77 -5.84 -11.13
C TYR A 4 14.60 -4.87 -9.95
N VAL A 5 15.68 -4.57 -9.22
CA VAL A 5 15.67 -3.59 -8.12
C VAL A 5 15.32 -2.20 -8.64
N ILE A 6 15.94 -1.74 -9.74
CA ILE A 6 15.65 -0.43 -10.34
C ILE A 6 14.17 -0.32 -10.73
N VAL A 7 13.64 -1.34 -11.41
CA VAL A 7 12.23 -1.34 -11.83
C VAL A 7 11.30 -1.33 -10.63
N THR A 8 11.58 -2.11 -9.59
CA THR A 8 10.78 -2.15 -8.35
C THR A 8 10.79 -0.80 -7.64
N ILE A 9 11.95 -0.13 -7.56
CA ILE A 9 12.06 1.21 -6.98
C ILE A 9 11.28 2.22 -7.84
N SER A 10 11.40 2.18 -9.17
CA SER A 10 10.63 3.06 -10.04
C SER A 10 9.13 2.86 -9.89
N TYR A 11 8.68 1.61 -9.72
CA TYR A 11 7.28 1.28 -9.48
C TYR A 11 6.79 1.89 -8.17
N PHE A 12 7.56 1.76 -7.08
CA PHE A 12 7.28 2.41 -5.80
C PHE A 12 7.12 3.93 -5.92
N LEU A 13 8.05 4.59 -6.63
CA LEU A 13 8.06 6.05 -6.78
C LEU A 13 6.89 6.56 -7.64
N VAL A 14 6.61 5.89 -8.76
CA VAL A 14 5.53 6.30 -9.68
C VAL A 14 4.16 6.04 -9.05
N THR A 15 3.95 4.87 -8.46
CA THR A 15 2.67 4.55 -7.80
C THR A 15 2.47 5.34 -6.50
N GLY A 16 3.56 5.75 -5.85
CA GLY A 16 3.52 6.62 -4.67
C GLY A 16 2.97 8.02 -4.96
N GLY A 17 2.85 8.40 -6.23
CA GLY A 17 2.28 9.68 -6.62
C GLY A 17 3.29 10.83 -6.65
N ILE A 18 4.60 10.57 -6.74
CA ILE A 18 5.62 11.63 -6.73
C ILE A 18 5.39 12.67 -7.84
N ILE A 19 4.89 12.26 -9.01
CA ILE A 19 4.53 13.18 -10.10
C ILE A 19 3.39 14.12 -9.66
N TYR A 20 2.38 13.57 -8.97
CA TYR A 20 1.28 14.35 -8.41
C TYR A 20 1.78 15.29 -7.31
N ASP A 21 2.67 14.81 -6.44
CA ASP A 21 3.25 15.59 -5.35
C ASP A 21 4.05 16.80 -5.87
N VAL A 22 4.81 16.63 -6.95
CA VAL A 22 5.61 17.71 -7.57
C VAL A 22 4.73 18.76 -8.27
N ILE A 23 3.62 18.35 -8.90
CA ILE A 23 2.77 19.28 -9.68
C ILE A 23 1.81 20.04 -8.76
N ILE A 24 1.22 19.35 -7.78
CA ILE A 24 0.09 19.86 -7.00
C ILE A 24 0.50 20.28 -5.59
N GLU A 25 1.68 19.85 -5.14
CA GLU A 25 2.23 20.15 -3.80
C GLU A 25 1.17 19.98 -2.69
N PRO A 26 0.49 18.82 -2.60
CA PRO A 26 -0.51 18.59 -1.57
C PRO A 26 0.14 18.55 -0.18
N PRO A 27 -0.59 18.88 0.89
CA PRO A 27 -0.05 18.75 2.24
C PRO A 27 0.23 17.28 2.58
N SER A 28 1.23 17.03 3.43
CA SER A 28 1.66 15.66 3.73
C SER A 28 0.59 14.84 4.46
N VAL A 29 -0.17 15.47 5.35
CA VAL A 29 -1.23 14.87 6.17
C VAL A 29 -2.34 15.91 6.33
N GLY A 30 -3.61 15.50 6.21
CA GLY A 30 -4.76 16.36 6.48
C GLY A 30 -5.04 16.51 7.97
N SER A 31 -5.91 17.44 8.34
CA SER A 31 -6.46 17.53 9.70
C SER A 31 -7.97 17.63 9.64
N THR A 32 -8.66 16.86 10.49
CA THR A 32 -10.09 17.02 10.74
C THR A 32 -10.27 17.51 12.16
N THR A 33 -11.10 18.52 12.34
CA THR A 33 -11.45 19.03 13.67
C THR A 33 -12.45 18.09 14.31
N ASP A 34 -12.12 17.59 15.50
CA ASP A 34 -13.06 16.83 16.34
C ASP A 34 -14.15 17.75 16.89
N GLU A 35 -15.26 17.20 17.39
CA GLU A 35 -16.38 17.98 17.96
C GLU A 35 -15.94 18.89 19.14
N LYS A 36 -14.77 18.60 19.73
CA LYS A 36 -14.15 19.37 20.81
C LYS A 36 -13.09 20.38 20.35
N GLY A 37 -12.92 20.60 19.04
CA GLY A 37 -11.98 21.59 18.49
C GLY A 37 -10.54 21.08 18.33
N HIS A 38 -10.25 19.81 18.65
CA HIS A 38 -8.91 19.25 18.49
C HIS A 38 -8.65 18.80 17.05
N SER A 39 -7.52 19.20 16.49
CA SER A 39 -7.07 18.74 15.17
C SER A 39 -6.62 17.28 15.24
N LYS A 40 -7.40 16.36 14.67
CA LYS A 40 -7.00 14.96 14.45
C LYS A 40 -6.31 14.84 13.10
N PRO A 41 -5.05 14.33 13.03
CA PRO A 41 -4.39 14.11 11.77
C PRO A 41 -5.12 13.00 11.00
N VAL A 42 -5.42 13.25 9.73
CA VAL A 42 -6.06 12.29 8.83
C VAL A 42 -5.12 12.02 7.66
N ALA A 43 -4.67 10.78 7.57
CA ALA A 43 -3.71 10.34 6.56
C ALA A 43 -4.33 10.19 5.17
N PHE A 44 -5.65 10.06 5.06
CA PHE A 44 -6.38 9.86 3.80
C PHE A 44 -7.32 11.02 3.52
N MET A 45 -7.46 11.42 2.26
CA MET A 45 -8.45 12.42 1.86
C MET A 45 -9.80 11.73 1.56
N PRO A 46 -10.81 11.79 2.46
CA PRO A 46 -12.07 11.10 2.22
C PRO A 46 -12.88 11.81 1.12
N TYR A 47 -13.69 11.05 0.39
CA TYR A 47 -14.64 11.52 -0.63
C TYR A 47 -14.02 12.13 -1.92
N ARG A 48 -12.71 12.35 -1.98
CA ARG A 48 -12.03 12.90 -3.18
C ARG A 48 -11.10 11.86 -3.79
N VAL A 49 -11.56 11.19 -4.85
CA VAL A 49 -10.80 10.12 -5.53
C VAL A 49 -9.54 10.66 -6.22
N ASN A 50 -9.66 11.82 -6.86
CA ASN A 50 -8.56 12.45 -7.62
C ASN A 50 -7.59 13.23 -6.72
N GLY A 51 -7.88 13.35 -5.43
CA GLY A 51 -7.02 14.00 -4.45
C GLY A 51 -6.21 12.95 -3.71
N GLN A 52 -4.97 13.29 -3.37
CA GLN A 52 -4.08 12.41 -2.65
C GLN A 52 -3.19 13.25 -1.71
N TYR A 53 -3.03 12.78 -0.48
CA TYR A 53 -1.97 13.26 0.40
C TYR A 53 -0.68 12.46 0.16
N ILE A 54 0.47 13.08 0.42
CA ILE A 54 1.78 12.44 0.21
C ILE A 54 1.87 11.12 0.99
N MET A 55 1.43 11.13 2.26
CA MET A 55 1.49 9.93 3.12
C MET A 55 0.54 8.82 2.66
N GLU A 56 -0.62 9.16 2.09
CA GLU A 56 -1.55 8.20 1.51
C GLU A 56 -0.91 7.49 0.31
N GLY A 57 -0.28 8.25 -0.58
CA GLY A 57 0.44 7.75 -1.74
C GLY A 57 1.55 6.78 -1.37
N LEU A 58 2.47 7.25 -0.52
CA LEU A 58 3.62 6.47 -0.07
C LEU A 58 3.22 5.20 0.69
N ALA A 59 2.17 5.27 1.52
CA ALA A 59 1.68 4.10 2.24
C ALA A 59 1.10 3.05 1.28
N SER A 60 0.33 3.49 0.27
CA SER A 60 -0.26 2.58 -0.72
C SER A 60 0.78 1.90 -1.60
N SER A 61 1.77 2.66 -2.10
CA SER A 61 2.84 2.11 -2.95
C SER A 61 3.74 1.15 -2.18
N PHE A 62 3.97 1.40 -0.89
CA PHE A 62 4.70 0.47 -0.02
C PHE A 62 4.00 -0.89 0.08
N LEU A 63 2.68 -0.89 0.30
CA LEU A 63 1.89 -2.12 0.40
C LEU A 63 1.84 -2.89 -0.92
N PHE A 64 1.76 -2.21 -2.07
CA PHE A 64 1.84 -2.86 -3.38
C PHE A 64 3.16 -3.60 -3.56
N ASN A 65 4.27 -3.00 -3.14
CA ASN A 65 5.58 -3.62 -3.23
C ASN A 65 5.73 -4.80 -2.25
N ILE A 66 5.21 -4.71 -1.02
CA ILE A 66 5.18 -5.85 -0.09
C ILE A 66 4.37 -7.01 -0.67
N GLY A 67 3.20 -6.74 -1.26
CA GLY A 67 2.38 -7.77 -1.90
C GLY A 67 3.11 -8.44 -3.07
N GLY A 68 3.72 -7.64 -3.95
CA GLY A 68 4.51 -8.14 -5.07
C GLY A 68 5.74 -8.96 -4.63
N LEU A 69 6.49 -8.46 -3.64
CA LEU A 69 7.62 -9.18 -3.05
C LEU A 69 7.18 -10.48 -2.39
N GLY A 70 5.98 -10.53 -1.79
CA GLY A 70 5.39 -11.75 -1.25
C GLY A 70 5.29 -12.87 -2.29
N PHE A 71 4.84 -12.55 -3.52
CA PHE A 71 4.81 -13.51 -4.62
C PHE A 71 6.19 -13.97 -5.06
N VAL A 72 7.16 -13.06 -5.14
CA VAL A 72 8.54 -13.40 -5.52
C VAL A 72 9.21 -14.29 -4.47
N ILE A 73 8.93 -14.06 -3.18
CA ILE A 73 9.42 -14.93 -2.09
C ILE A 73 8.82 -16.33 -2.22
N LEU A 74 7.52 -16.46 -2.53
CA LEU A 74 6.88 -17.76 -2.73
C LEU A 74 7.50 -18.54 -3.90
N ASP A 75 7.72 -17.87 -5.04
CA ASP A 75 8.32 -18.50 -6.22
C ASP A 75 9.78 -18.95 -5.96
N LEU A 76 10.56 -18.10 -5.30
CA LEU A 76 11.95 -18.41 -4.95
C LEU A 76 12.06 -19.57 -3.95
N THR A 77 11.10 -19.66 -3.03
CA THR A 77 11.06 -20.72 -2.00
C THR A 77 10.73 -22.07 -2.62
N ASN A 78 9.86 -22.11 -3.63
CA ASN A 78 9.47 -23.32 -4.33
C ASN A 78 10.58 -23.87 -5.27
N THR A 79 11.41 -22.97 -5.82
CA THR A 79 12.48 -23.35 -6.77
C THR A 79 13.75 -23.85 -6.07
N LYS A 80 14.03 -23.40 -4.84
CA LYS A 80 15.25 -23.78 -4.10
C LYS A 80 14.99 -24.97 -3.19
N SER A 81 15.91 -25.94 -3.19
CA SER A 81 15.99 -26.99 -2.17
C SER A 81 16.43 -26.41 -0.81
N THR A 82 15.56 -25.60 -0.21
CA THR A 82 15.76 -25.04 1.13
C THR A 82 15.50 -26.12 2.19
N PRO A 83 16.15 -26.04 3.37
CA PRO A 83 15.84 -26.92 4.49
C PRO A 83 14.36 -26.84 4.85
N LYS A 84 13.73 -27.98 5.18
CA LYS A 84 12.26 -28.10 5.40
C LYS A 84 11.67 -27.02 6.31
N LEU A 85 12.38 -26.63 7.37
CA LEU A 85 11.92 -25.61 8.32
C LEU A 85 11.92 -24.20 7.69
N ASN A 86 13.00 -23.83 6.99
CA ASN A 86 13.10 -22.54 6.29
C ASN A 86 12.08 -22.44 5.15
N HIS A 87 11.85 -23.54 4.43
CA HIS A 87 10.84 -23.61 3.39
C HIS A 87 9.45 -23.25 3.93
N THR A 88 9.02 -23.90 5.02
CA THR A 88 7.71 -23.66 5.65
C THR A 88 7.59 -22.23 6.17
N LEU A 89 8.63 -21.70 6.82
CA LEU A 89 8.62 -20.32 7.33
C LEU A 89 8.53 -19.28 6.21
N LEU A 90 9.38 -19.38 5.18
CA LEU A 90 9.40 -18.44 4.05
C LEU A 90 8.08 -18.48 3.27
N THR A 91 7.49 -19.67 3.11
CA THR A 91 6.17 -19.83 2.50
C THR A 91 5.10 -19.11 3.33
N GLY A 92 5.12 -19.29 4.66
CA GLY A 92 4.20 -18.60 5.57
C GLY A 92 4.35 -17.08 5.52
N VAL A 93 5.58 -16.56 5.49
CA VAL A 93 5.86 -15.12 5.40
C VAL A 93 5.38 -14.55 4.05
N GLY A 94 5.71 -15.20 2.93
CA GLY A 94 5.28 -14.74 1.61
C GLY A 94 3.76 -14.68 1.48
N PHE A 95 3.05 -15.70 1.99
CA PHE A 95 1.60 -15.74 2.01
C PHE A 95 0.99 -14.65 2.93
N ALA A 96 1.56 -14.45 4.11
CA ALA A 96 1.14 -13.40 5.03
C ALA A 96 1.30 -11.99 4.42
N CYS A 97 2.42 -11.72 3.73
CA CYS A 97 2.63 -10.45 3.04
C CYS A 97 1.56 -10.15 1.98
N ILE A 98 1.13 -11.17 1.21
CA ILE A 98 0.08 -11.02 0.21
C ILE A 98 -1.27 -10.73 0.89
N ILE A 99 -1.61 -11.48 1.95
CA ILE A 99 -2.87 -11.28 2.68
C ILE A 99 -2.92 -9.87 3.30
N ILE A 100 -1.86 -9.46 4.01
CA ILE A 100 -1.81 -8.17 4.69
C ILE A 100 -1.91 -7.03 3.67
N SER A 101 -1.16 -7.10 2.57
CA SER A 101 -1.22 -6.07 1.51
C SER A 101 -2.62 -5.98 0.90
N TYR A 102 -3.27 -7.10 0.59
CA TYR A 102 -4.62 -7.13 0.04
C TYR A 102 -5.65 -6.49 0.98
N PHE A 103 -5.71 -6.93 2.25
CA PHE A 103 -6.68 -6.40 3.22
C PHE A 103 -6.45 -4.92 3.54
N THR A 104 -5.19 -4.50 3.61
CA THR A 104 -4.86 -3.09 3.90
C THR A 104 -5.22 -2.20 2.72
N CYS A 105 -4.91 -2.59 1.47
CA CYS A 105 -5.33 -1.85 0.28
C CYS A 105 -6.86 -1.80 0.13
N TRP A 106 -7.56 -2.88 0.45
CA TRP A 106 -9.02 -2.88 0.47
C TRP A 106 -9.59 -1.89 1.51
N THR A 107 -8.96 -1.84 2.69
CA THR A 107 -9.32 -0.88 3.74
C THR A 107 -9.06 0.55 3.29
N PHE A 108 -7.94 0.82 2.61
CA PHE A 108 -7.63 2.14 2.05
C PHE A 108 -8.70 2.59 1.04
N MET A 109 -9.15 1.70 0.15
CA MET A 109 -10.24 2.01 -0.78
C MET A 109 -11.54 2.36 -0.06
N LYS A 110 -11.87 1.65 1.03
CA LYS A 110 -13.05 1.96 1.85
C LYS A 110 -12.93 3.27 2.63
N MET A 111 -11.73 3.62 3.10
CA MET A 111 -11.48 4.90 3.77
C MET A 111 -11.60 6.07 2.80
N LYS A 112 -11.08 5.91 1.57
CA LYS A 112 -11.15 6.94 0.52
C LYS A 112 -12.56 7.12 -0.02
N LEU A 113 -13.29 6.04 -0.21
CA LEU A 113 -14.66 6.01 -0.75
C LEU A 113 -15.62 5.31 0.24
N PRO A 114 -16.11 6.02 1.26
CA PRO A 114 -17.12 5.47 2.17
C PRO A 114 -18.44 5.26 1.42
N GLY A 115 -18.80 3.99 1.20
CA GLY A 115 -19.90 3.58 0.31
C GLY A 115 -19.44 2.79 -0.91
N TYR A 116 -18.13 2.64 -1.12
CA TYR A 116 -17.56 1.74 -2.12
C TYR A 116 -18.09 0.31 -1.90
N LEU A 117 -18.69 -0.25 -2.96
CA LEU A 117 -19.30 -1.60 -2.99
C LEU A 117 -20.55 -1.77 -2.10
N LYS A 118 -21.19 -0.70 -1.62
CA LYS A 118 -22.58 -0.81 -1.15
C LYS A 118 -23.48 -1.00 -2.37
N THR A 119 -23.80 -2.25 -2.70
CA THR A 119 -24.94 -2.56 -3.56
C THR A 119 -26.19 -2.02 -2.87
N GLY A 120 -26.86 -1.07 -3.51
CA GLY A 120 -28.02 -0.39 -2.95
C GLY A 120 -29.10 -1.39 -2.51
N TYR A 121 -29.53 -1.23 -1.27
CA TYR A 121 -30.89 -1.43 -0.79
C TYR A 121 -31.22 -0.24 0.12
#